data_AF-A0A3D0TJF6-F1
#
_entry.id   AF-A0A3D0TJF6-F1
#
_cell.length_a   1.000
_cell.length_b   1.000
_cell.length_c   1.000
_cell.angle_alpha   90.00
_cell.angle_beta   90.00
_cell.angle_gamma   90.00
#
_symmetry.space_group_name_H-M   'P 1'
#
loop_
_entity.id
_entity.type
_entity.pdbx_description
1 polymer ?
#
loop_
_entity_poly.entity_id
_entity_poly.type
_entity_poly.pdbx_seq_one_letter_code
_entity_poly.pdbx_strand_id
1 'polypeptide(L)'
;MSEIQTNNPPNAGTARVLDEQLLFRGNWAEIVEFSYEDDKKQVRKWEGLHRKHRAEAVIIVARMQPSGRFIIIRQFRPPTNSYILEFPAGLVD
;
A
#
# COMPACT_ATOMS: atom_id res chain seq x y z
N MET A 1 -2.55 -2.91 35.31
CA MET A 1 -2.35 -2.21 34.03
C MET A 1 -0.86 -2.08 33.83
N SER A 2 -0.29 -2.85 32.90
CA SER A 2 1.14 -2.75 32.56
C SER A 2 1.30 -1.69 31.48
N GLU A 3 2.09 -0.66 31.77
CA GLU A 3 2.48 0.39 30.84
C GLU A 3 3.16 -0.21 29.62
N ILE A 4 2.62 0.05 28.44
CA ILE A 4 3.25 -0.30 27.16
C ILE A 4 4.36 0.73 26.93
N GLN A 5 5.62 0.31 27.09
CA GLN A 5 6.77 1.08 26.65
C GLN A 5 6.68 1.27 25.13
N THR A 6 6.49 2.50 24.67
CA THR A 6 6.61 2.86 23.27
C THR A 6 8.09 2.81 22.90
N ASN A 7 8.56 1.65 22.44
CA ASN A 7 9.83 1.54 21.74
C ASN A 7 9.73 2.40 20.48
N ASN A 8 10.22 3.65 20.55
CA ASN A 8 10.40 4.50 19.39
C ASN A 8 11.25 3.71 18.37
N PRO A 9 10.76 3.50 17.14
CA PRO A 9 11.52 2.77 16.15
C PRO A 9 12.85 3.49 15.87
N PRO A 10 13.95 2.74 15.63
CA PRO A 10 15.24 3.32 15.31
C PRO A 10 15.11 4.21 14.07
N ASN A 11 15.79 5.37 14.09
CA ASN A 11 15.78 6.43 13.08
C ASN A 11 15.25 5.97 11.71
N ALA A 12 13.99 6.28 11.42
CA ALA A 12 13.51 6.29 10.05
C ALA A 12 14.45 7.21 9.27
N GLY A 13 14.97 6.76 8.11
CA GLY A 13 15.93 7.53 7.31
C GLY A 13 15.52 8.99 7.11
N THR A 14 16.47 9.84 6.73
CA THR A 14 16.22 11.27 6.50
C THR A 14 15.68 11.60 5.11
N ALA A 15 15.42 10.57 4.28
CA ALA A 15 14.84 10.70 2.96
C ALA A 15 13.43 11.33 3.00
N ARG A 16 13.10 12.13 1.97
CA ARG A 16 11.79 12.79 1.87
C ARG A 16 11.40 13.09 0.43
N VAL A 17 10.11 13.01 0.13
CA VAL A 17 9.54 13.47 -1.15
C VAL A 17 9.61 14.99 -1.20
N LEU A 18 10.08 15.53 -2.32
CA LEU A 18 10.18 16.96 -2.59
C LEU A 18 9.03 17.44 -3.48
N ASP A 19 8.69 16.65 -4.50
CA ASP A 19 7.64 16.95 -5.47
C ASP A 19 7.02 15.66 -6.04
N GLU A 20 5.78 15.76 -6.51
CA GLU A 20 5.05 14.69 -7.20
C GLU A 20 4.35 15.27 -8.44
N GLN A 21 4.75 14.82 -9.63
CA GLN A 21 4.18 15.24 -10.90
C GLN A 21 3.27 14.15 -11.49
N LEU A 22 2.03 14.49 -11.83
CA LEU A 22 1.14 13.61 -12.59
C LEU A 22 1.65 13.45 -14.03
N LEU A 23 1.92 12.21 -14.44
CA LEU A 23 2.29 11.87 -15.81
C LEU A 23 1.09 11.42 -16.65
N PHE A 24 0.21 10.61 -16.06
CA PHE A 24 -0.97 10.09 -16.75
C PHE A 24 -2.11 9.81 -15.76
N ARG A 25 -3.35 10.11 -16.17
CA ARG A 25 -4.56 9.82 -15.39
C ARG A 25 -5.52 8.96 -16.20
N GLY A 26 -5.73 7.74 -15.72
CA GLY A 26 -6.77 6.84 -16.23
C GLY A 26 -8.06 6.91 -15.40
N ASN A 27 -8.98 5.99 -15.70
CA ASN A 27 -10.25 5.89 -14.97
C ASN A 27 -10.11 5.35 -13.54
N TRP A 28 -9.06 4.58 -13.27
CA TRP A 28 -8.88 3.83 -12.02
C TRP A 28 -7.52 4.07 -11.33
N ALA A 29 -6.53 4.57 -12.07
CA ALA A 29 -5.17 4.77 -11.57
C ALA A 29 -4.52 6.01 -12.20
N GLU A 30 -3.54 6.55 -11.48
CA GLU A 30 -2.70 7.69 -11.87
C GLU A 30 -1.24 7.25 -11.84
N ILE A 31 -0.49 7.55 -12.90
CA ILE A 31 0.96 7.37 -12.96
C ILE A 31 1.61 8.71 -12.66
N VAL A 32 2.57 8.72 -11.75
CA VAL A 32 3.24 9.93 -11.24
C VAL A 32 4.75 9.76 -11.25
N GLU A 33 5.48 10.87 -11.33
CA GLU A 33 6.92 10.93 -11.07
C GLU A 33 7.15 11.66 -9.74
N PHE A 34 7.84 11.01 -8.80
CA PHE A 34 8.32 11.64 -7.58
C PHE A 34 9.73 12.18 -7.79
N SER A 35 9.97 13.41 -7.33
CA SER A 35 11.32 13.88 -7.00
C SER A 35 11.50 13.77 -5.49
N TYR A 36 12.55 13.09 -5.03
CA TYR A 36 12.82 12.90 -3.61
C TYR A 36 14.30 13.08 -3.28
N GLU A 37 14.58 13.51 -2.06
CA GLU A 37 15.93 13.54 -1.49
C GLU A 37 16.17 12.22 -0.76
N ASP A 38 17.26 11.51 -1.06
CA ASP A 38 17.64 10.29 -0.36
C ASP A 38 18.43 10.56 0.94
N ASP A 39 18.78 9.51 1.67
CA ASP A 39 19.57 9.63 2.92
C ASP A 39 20.97 10.23 2.72
N LYS A 40 21.48 10.23 1.48
CA LYS A 40 22.77 10.82 1.10
C LYS A 40 22.63 12.25 0.57
N LYS A 41 21.45 12.87 0.73
CA LYS A 41 21.13 14.22 0.25
C LYS A 41 21.22 14.39 -1.27
N GLN A 42 21.01 13.31 -2.00
CA GLN A 42 20.93 13.34 -3.47
C GLN A 42 19.47 13.40 -3.91
N VAL A 43 19.18 14.27 -4.88
CA VAL A 43 17.87 14.33 -5.53
C VAL A 43 17.77 13.21 -6.56
N ARG A 44 16.70 12.42 -6.47
CA ARG A 44 16.39 11.29 -7.35
C ARG A 44 14.97 11.39 -7.88
N LYS A 45 14.74 10.69 -8.98
CA LYS A 45 13.42 10.52 -9.59
C LYS A 45 12.92 9.08 -9.42
N TRP A 46 11.60 8.90 -9.29
CA TRP A 46 10.97 7.59 -9.17
C TRP A 46 9.57 7.58 -9.78
N GLU A 47 9.23 6.55 -10.54
CA GLU A 47 7.87 6.37 -11.06
C GLU A 47 6.96 5.68 -10.04
N GLY A 48 5.80 6.27 -9.81
CA GLY A 48 4.79 5.81 -8.87
C GLY A 48 3.44 5.57 -9.51
N LEU A 49 2.59 4.83 -8.80
CA LEU A 49 1.21 4.62 -9.15
C LEU A 49 0.30 4.88 -7.95
N HIS A 50 -0.72 5.70 -8.17
CA HIS A 50 -1.82 5.89 -7.23
C HIS A 50 -3.10 5.28 -7.78
N ARG A 51 -3.98 4.83 -6.88
CA ARG A 51 -5.39 4.65 -7.22
C ARG A 51 -6.01 6.02 -7.46
N LYS A 52 -7.00 6.10 -8.34
CA LYS A 52 -7.78 7.34 -8.51
C LYS A 52 -8.36 7.76 -7.15
N HIS A 53 -8.30 9.05 -6.86
CA HIS A 53 -8.66 9.65 -5.56
C HIS A 53 -7.84 9.16 -4.36
N ARG A 54 -6.72 8.46 -4.59
CA ARG A 54 -5.88 7.87 -3.55
C ARG A 54 -6.70 7.02 -2.55
N ALA A 55 -7.71 6.32 -3.08
CA ALA A 55 -8.64 5.53 -2.29
C ALA A 55 -7.89 4.54 -1.38
N GLU A 56 -8.30 4.52 -0.12
CA GLU A 56 -7.79 3.57 0.86
C GLU A 56 -8.33 2.16 0.57
N ALA A 57 -7.59 1.16 1.03
CA ALA A 57 -7.97 -0.23 0.87
C ALA A 57 -7.82 -0.96 2.20
N VAL A 58 -8.74 -1.88 2.46
CA VAL A 58 -8.72 -2.76 3.62
C VAL A 58 -8.52 -4.20 3.19
N ILE A 59 -7.80 -4.95 4.01
CA ILE A 59 -7.66 -6.41 3.91
C ILE A 59 -8.26 -7.00 5.18
N ILE A 60 -9.13 -7.98 5.02
CA ILE A 60 -9.81 -8.67 6.12
C ILE A 60 -9.10 -9.99 6.39
N VAL A 61 -8.42 -10.08 7.54
CA VAL A 61 -7.81 -11.33 8.01
C VAL A 61 -8.76 -12.01 8.99
N ALA A 62 -9.79 -12.66 8.45
CA ALA A 62 -10.81 -13.32 9.26
C ALA A 62 -10.36 -14.72 9.73
N ARG A 63 -10.32 -14.93 11.04
CA ARG A 63 -10.00 -16.21 11.69
C ARG A 63 -11.26 -16.82 12.32
N MET A 64 -11.66 -17.98 11.83
CA MET A 64 -12.80 -18.73 12.36
C MET A 64 -12.47 -19.36 13.72
N GLN A 65 -13.43 -19.36 14.63
CA GLN A 65 -13.35 -20.04 15.93
C GLN A 65 -14.43 -21.11 16.02
N PRO A 66 -14.14 -22.28 16.64
CA PRO A 66 -12.90 -22.63 17.33
C PRO A 66 -11.80 -23.20 16.41
N SER A 67 -12.07 -23.40 15.12
CA SER A 67 -11.16 -24.13 14.22
C SER A 67 -9.81 -23.46 13.97
N GLY A 68 -9.69 -22.16 14.25
CA GLY A 68 -8.48 -21.38 14.01
C GLY A 68 -8.16 -21.14 12.54
N ARG A 69 -9.02 -21.58 11.61
CA ARG A 69 -8.82 -21.48 10.16
C ARG A 69 -9.03 -20.05 9.66
N PHE A 70 -8.30 -19.66 8.61
CA PHE A 70 -8.49 -18.39 7.94
C PHE A 70 -9.46 -18.50 6.77
N ILE A 71 -10.23 -17.43 6.55
CA ILE A 71 -11.09 -17.28 5.37
C ILE A 71 -10.28 -16.66 4.24
N ILE A 72 -10.27 -17.34 3.10
CA ILE A 72 -9.59 -16.94 1.85
C ILE A 72 -10.63 -17.02 0.73
N ILE A 73 -10.54 -16.11 -0.24
CA ILE A 73 -11.38 -16.11 -1.44
C ILE A 73 -10.58 -16.52 -2.67
N ARG A 74 -11.27 -17.05 -3.68
CA ARG A 74 -10.71 -17.31 -5.01
C ARG A 74 -11.37 -16.37 -6.02
N GLN A 75 -10.60 -15.51 -6.67
CA GLN A 75 -11.14 -14.54 -7.63
C GLN A 75 -10.23 -14.41 -8.85
N PHE A 76 -10.83 -14.23 -10.04
CA PHE A 76 -10.08 -13.88 -11.25
C PHE A 76 -9.60 -12.43 -11.17
N ARG A 77 -8.30 -12.20 -11.36
CA ARG A 77 -7.68 -10.88 -11.35
C ARG A 77 -7.18 -10.52 -12.75
N PRO A 78 -7.84 -9.57 -13.45
CA PRO A 78 -7.44 -9.16 -14.80
C PRO A 78 -5.95 -8.78 -14.94
N PRO A 79 -5.32 -8.05 -13.99
CA PRO A 79 -3.89 -7.68 -14.12
C PRO A 79 -2.92 -8.86 -14.20
N THR A 80 -3.32 -10.02 -13.64
CA THR A 80 -2.49 -11.24 -13.62
C THR A 80 -3.01 -12.33 -14.56
N ASN A 81 -4.14 -12.06 -15.25
CA ASN A 81 -4.82 -13.01 -16.13
C ASN A 81 -5.02 -14.42 -15.54
N SER A 82 -5.35 -14.51 -14.24
CA SER A 82 -5.47 -15.79 -13.54
C SER A 82 -6.39 -15.71 -12.33
N TYR A 83 -6.76 -16.87 -11.78
CA TYR A 83 -7.45 -16.96 -10.49
C TYR A 83 -6.43 -16.95 -9.35
N ILE A 84 -6.63 -16.08 -8.37
CA ILE A 84 -5.77 -15.91 -7.20
C ILE A 84 -6.51 -16.33 -5.93
N LEU A 85 -5.79 -16.93 -4.99
CA LEU A 85 -6.22 -17.12 -3.60
C LEU A 85 -5.67 -15.97 -2.76
N GLU A 86 -6.56 -15.21 -2.14
CA GLU A 86 -6.21 -14.00 -1.38
C GLU A 86 -7.16 -13.77 -0.21
N PHE A 87 -6.74 -12.95 0.76
CA PHE A 87 -7.66 -12.48 1.79
C PHE A 87 -8.74 -11.58 1.16
N PRO A 88 -9.98 -11.62 1.66
CA PRO A 88 -10.99 -10.65 1.27
C PRO A 88 -10.46 -9.23 1.44
N ALA A 89 -10.59 -8.41 0.40
CA ALA A 89 -10.08 -7.04 0.40
C ALA A 89 -10.99 -6.16 -0.47
N GLY A 90 -11.04 -4.87 -0.14
CA GLY A 90 -11.90 -3.90 -0.81
C GLY A 90 -11.38 -2.48 -0.66
N LEU A 91 -11.90 -1.58 -1.48
CA LEU A 91 -11.71 -0.14 -1.28
C LEU A 91 -12.65 0.33 -0.17
N VAL A 92 -12.22 1.35 0.57
CA VAL A 92 -13.10 2.08 1.50
C VAL A 92 -13.92 3.10 0.70
N ASP A 93 -15.20 3.21 1.01
CA ASP A 93 -16.13 4.18 0.41
C ASP A 93 -15.95 5.60 0.97
#